data_AF-E2N909-F1
#
_entry.id   AF-E2N909-F1
#
_cell.length_a   1.000
_cell.length_b   1.000
_cell.length_c   1.000
_cell.angle_alpha   90.00
_cell.angle_beta   90.00
_cell.angle_gamma   90.00
#
_symmetry.space_group_name_H-M   'P 1'
#
loop_
_entity.id
_entity.type
_entity.pdbx_description
1 polymer ?
#
loop_
_entity_poly.entity_id
_entity_poly.type
_entity_poly.pdbx_seq_one_letter_code
_entity_poly.pdbx_strand_id
1 'polypeptide(L)'
;MKKNACLLYLLLIIISACTNTQSRRVQTDEIYIAQSGEKVLKMSELVKNIRYVKLETTSDNLIGTVSQLIPLKNKYLVVDNSASKQVLLFDATGRFITRISRVGVAPGEYVTITSVAVDEEEERIFIADMGTGNILVYDMRGEYLDKISVDFSVKDIVYVGSNKMACYCDYMERKEQDGQVPILILYDLRTGDKQILLSADSRISPQEIVHANQSMYKAANGASLAYPLDPNIYLIDSLGIQQKIYVNWGEDFCKKRERYVEMLKEEEVPIEEIFQNRKTNFPNLLTVLCSDDFFCILYNNLSEMKIGVGFYNFQSQNYIGGYAMERFPIKNDIDSGFYINPIAIKGHDLYTIIESYSLSSVEPKVSELADLKEKVSGDDNPIIMITEMKIE
;
A
#
# COMPACT_ATOMS: atom_id res chain seq x y z
N MET A 1 31.17 -49.56 28.09
CA MET A 1 29.70 -49.39 28.00
C MET A 1 29.16 -48.01 28.42
N LYS A 2 29.90 -47.14 29.12
CA LYS A 2 29.39 -45.81 29.55
C LYS A 2 29.59 -44.65 28.54
N LYS A 3 30.49 -44.76 27.55
CA LYS A 3 30.72 -43.69 26.54
C LYS A 3 29.68 -43.65 25.41
N ASN A 4 29.03 -44.78 25.10
CA ASN A 4 28.03 -44.84 24.02
C ASN A 4 26.64 -44.36 24.47
N ALA A 5 26.37 -44.29 25.78
CA ALA A 5 25.12 -43.77 26.32
C ALA A 5 25.03 -42.23 26.23
N CYS A 6 26.18 -41.53 26.36
CA CYS A 6 26.23 -40.07 26.21
C CYS A 6 26.02 -39.62 24.77
N LEU A 7 26.54 -40.38 23.79
CA LEU A 7 26.35 -40.07 22.36
C LEU A 7 24.89 -40.29 21.91
N LEU A 8 24.20 -41.29 22.49
CA LEU A 8 22.77 -41.51 22.25
C LEU A 8 21.90 -40.40 22.86
N TYR A 9 22.25 -39.91 24.06
CA TYR A 9 21.54 -38.80 24.69
C TYR A 9 21.76 -37.46 23.97
N LEU A 10 22.94 -37.23 23.39
CA LEU A 10 23.20 -36.03 22.59
C LEU A 10 22.45 -36.07 21.25
N LEU A 11 22.31 -37.25 20.63
CA LEU A 11 21.50 -37.41 19.41
C LEU A 11 20.00 -37.24 19.68
N LEU A 12 19.48 -37.67 20.83
CA LEU A 12 18.06 -37.51 21.18
C LEU A 12 17.65 -36.06 21.44
N ILE A 13 18.58 -35.18 21.86
CA ILE A 13 18.30 -33.75 22.05
C ILE A 13 18.28 -33.01 20.70
N ILE A 14 19.06 -33.45 19.71
CA ILE A 14 19.07 -32.83 18.36
C ILE A 14 17.79 -33.16 17.57
N ILE A 15 17.15 -34.31 17.81
CA ILE A 15 15.90 -34.68 17.15
C ILE A 15 14.68 -33.97 17.78
N SER A 16 14.81 -33.41 18.99
CA SER A 16 13.78 -32.59 19.64
C SER A 16 13.83 -31.10 19.24
N ALA A 17 14.89 -30.66 18.56
CA ALA A 17 15.08 -29.26 18.17
C ALA A 17 14.56 -28.93 16.76
N CYS A 18 14.11 -29.94 16.01
CA CYS A 18 13.48 -29.76 14.71
C CYS A 18 12.03 -30.23 14.74
N THR A 19 11.16 -29.40 14.17
CA THR A 19 9.70 -29.58 14.03
C THR A 19 8.86 -29.31 15.27
N ASN A 20 9.03 -28.11 15.83
CA ASN A 20 7.84 -27.39 16.31
C ASN A 20 7.79 -25.98 15.71
N THR A 21 7.93 -25.89 14.39
CA THR A 21 7.17 -24.89 13.64
C THR A 21 5.71 -25.33 13.65
N GLN A 22 5.07 -25.21 14.81
CA GLN A 22 3.66 -24.84 14.79
C GLN A 22 3.64 -23.51 14.05
N SER A 23 3.42 -23.56 12.73
CA SER A 23 2.85 -22.42 12.05
C SER A 23 1.66 -22.04 12.91
N ARG A 24 1.74 -20.85 13.50
CA ARG A 24 0.60 -20.26 14.19
C ARG A 24 -0.49 -20.33 13.13
N ARG A 25 -1.44 -21.26 13.25
CA ARG A 25 -2.61 -21.34 12.35
C ARG A 25 -3.39 -20.10 12.67
N VAL A 26 -3.01 -18.99 12.04
CA VAL A 26 -3.74 -17.76 12.21
C VAL A 26 -5.01 -17.93 11.41
N GLN A 27 -6.13 -17.66 12.05
CA GLN A 27 -7.42 -17.71 11.43
C GLN A 27 -7.45 -16.68 10.31
N THR A 28 -7.67 -17.15 9.09
CA THR A 28 -8.01 -16.29 7.95
C THR A 28 -9.46 -15.91 8.09
N ASP A 29 -9.74 -14.61 8.17
CA ASP A 29 -11.10 -14.10 8.18
C ASP A 29 -11.64 -14.06 6.75
N GLU A 30 -12.89 -14.48 6.54
CA GLU A 30 -13.54 -14.39 5.24
C GLU A 30 -14.51 -13.20 5.26
N ILE A 31 -14.35 -12.28 4.31
CA ILE A 31 -15.29 -11.17 4.11
C ILE A 31 -16.07 -11.40 2.82
N TYR A 32 -17.40 -11.42 2.94
CA TYR A 32 -18.27 -11.50 1.79
C TYR A 32 -18.68 -10.10 1.33
N ILE A 33 -18.30 -9.72 0.11
CA ILE A 33 -18.69 -8.44 -0.49
C ILE A 33 -19.91 -8.67 -1.36
N ALA A 34 -21.07 -8.22 -0.86
CA ALA A 34 -22.33 -8.28 -1.59
C ALA A 34 -22.25 -7.49 -2.91
N GLN A 35 -22.74 -8.10 -3.98
CA GLN A 35 -22.75 -7.54 -5.35
C GLN A 35 -24.15 -7.02 -5.77
N SER A 36 -25.08 -6.90 -4.81
CA SER A 36 -26.46 -6.42 -4.98
C SER A 36 -26.56 -4.91 -4.89
N GLY A 37 -27.42 -4.23 -5.67
CA GLY A 37 -27.81 -2.80 -5.59
C GLY A 37 -26.76 -1.72 -5.21
N GLU A 38 -26.76 -0.57 -5.87
CA GLU A 38 -25.90 0.55 -5.39
C GLU A 38 -26.13 0.85 -3.91
N LYS A 39 -25.03 1.04 -3.18
CA LYS A 39 -25.04 1.44 -1.77
C LYS A 39 -24.03 2.55 -1.57
N VAL A 40 -24.53 3.77 -1.41
CA VAL A 40 -23.72 4.94 -1.08
C VAL A 40 -23.65 5.10 0.43
N LEU A 41 -22.44 5.12 0.99
CA LEU A 41 -22.20 5.29 2.42
C LEU A 41 -22.24 6.78 2.80
N LYS A 42 -22.76 7.07 3.99
CA LYS A 42 -22.64 8.39 4.61
C LYS A 42 -21.35 8.45 5.40
N MET A 43 -20.59 9.52 5.23
CA MET A 43 -19.33 9.71 5.96
C MET A 43 -19.56 9.85 7.46
N SER A 44 -20.68 10.43 7.89
CA SER A 44 -21.09 10.53 9.30
C SER A 44 -21.31 9.17 9.98
N GLU A 45 -21.49 8.08 9.24
CA GLU A 45 -21.58 6.72 9.79
C GLU A 45 -20.19 6.14 10.09
N LEU A 46 -19.17 6.58 9.37
CA LEU A 46 -17.82 6.02 9.37
C LEU A 46 -16.81 6.84 10.17
N VAL A 47 -16.93 8.17 10.10
CA VAL A 47 -15.93 9.12 10.57
C VAL A 47 -16.41 9.84 11.80
N LYS A 48 -15.50 9.97 12.78
CA LYS A 48 -15.69 10.71 14.02
C LYS A 48 -15.30 12.17 13.86
N ASN A 49 -14.12 12.44 13.28
CA ASN A 49 -13.59 13.79 13.10
C ASN A 49 -12.93 13.96 11.72
N ILE A 50 -12.95 15.19 11.20
CA ILE A 50 -12.25 15.60 9.97
C ILE A 50 -11.31 16.74 10.35
N ARG A 51 -10.10 16.75 9.79
CA ARG A 51 -9.11 17.83 9.91
C ARG A 51 -8.46 18.07 8.55
N TYR A 52 -8.08 19.32 8.28
CA TYR A 52 -7.37 19.69 7.05
C TYR A 52 -5.98 20.26 7.35
N VAL A 53 -4.98 19.81 6.60
CA VAL A 53 -3.60 20.32 6.69
C VAL A 53 -3.19 20.84 5.31
N LYS A 54 -3.06 22.16 5.20
CA LYS A 54 -2.47 22.80 4.01
C LYS A 54 -0.96 22.54 4.01
N LEU A 55 -0.43 21.93 2.95
CA LEU A 55 1.01 21.87 2.75
C LEU A 55 1.52 23.24 2.29
N GLU A 56 2.58 23.73 2.91
CA GLU A 56 3.20 25.00 2.57
C GLU A 56 3.64 25.02 1.11
N THR A 57 3.31 26.10 0.40
CA THR A 57 3.70 26.31 -1.01
C THR A 57 4.80 27.36 -1.10
N THR A 58 5.91 26.98 -1.70
CA THR A 58 7.03 27.86 -2.08
C THR A 58 7.53 27.45 -3.47
N SER A 59 8.44 28.21 -4.07
CA SER A 59 9.08 27.80 -5.34
C SER A 59 9.90 26.52 -5.23
N ASP A 60 10.33 26.14 -4.03
CA ASP A 60 11.35 25.11 -3.81
C ASP A 60 10.74 23.75 -3.43
N ASN A 61 9.42 23.69 -3.20
CA ASN A 61 8.72 22.52 -2.67
C ASN A 61 7.38 22.25 -3.40
N LEU A 62 7.27 22.65 -4.67
CA LEU A 62 6.06 22.42 -5.47
C LEU A 62 5.82 20.92 -5.67
N ILE A 63 4.61 20.48 -5.39
CA ILE A 63 4.13 19.10 -5.57
C ILE A 63 3.29 19.05 -6.83
N GLY A 64 3.67 18.21 -7.80
CA GLY A 64 2.90 18.01 -9.02
C GLY A 64 1.85 16.92 -8.88
N THR A 65 2.19 15.82 -8.19
CA THR A 65 1.25 14.73 -7.87
C THR A 65 1.72 14.01 -6.61
N VAL A 66 0.81 13.67 -5.70
CA VAL A 66 1.16 12.84 -4.54
C VAL A 66 1.02 11.36 -4.90
N SER A 67 2.14 10.72 -5.21
CA SER A 67 2.18 9.27 -5.50
C SER A 67 2.22 8.41 -4.24
N GLN A 68 2.78 8.93 -3.14
CA GLN A 68 2.80 8.27 -1.84
C GLN A 68 2.80 9.31 -0.72
N LEU A 69 2.07 9.01 0.36
CA LEU A 69 2.10 9.77 1.61
C LEU A 69 2.48 8.82 2.75
N ILE A 70 3.46 9.20 3.55
CA ILE A 70 3.86 8.45 4.75
C ILE A 70 3.63 9.33 5.97
N PRO A 71 2.53 9.13 6.70
CA PRO A 71 2.30 9.79 7.97
C PRO A 71 3.32 9.30 9.02
N LEU A 72 4.12 10.22 9.54
CA LEU A 72 5.06 9.98 10.62
C LEU A 72 4.47 10.54 11.93
N LYS A 73 5.09 10.27 13.08
CA LYS A 73 4.52 10.65 14.39
C LYS A 73 4.07 12.12 14.47
N ASN A 74 4.87 13.05 13.94
CA ASN A 74 4.59 14.50 13.92
C ASN A 74 5.03 15.15 12.59
N LYS A 75 5.09 14.38 11.52
CA LYS A 75 5.57 14.83 10.20
C LYS A 75 4.83 14.11 9.09
N TYR A 76 4.91 14.63 7.88
CA TYR A 76 4.43 13.98 6.67
C TYR A 76 5.58 13.88 5.69
N LEU A 77 5.89 12.67 5.21
CA LEU A 77 6.74 12.50 4.04
C LEU A 77 5.83 12.37 2.81
N VAL A 78 5.97 13.32 1.89
CA VAL A 78 5.19 13.39 0.65
C VAL A 78 6.12 13.05 -0.50
N VAL A 79 5.70 12.08 -1.31
CA VAL A 79 6.45 11.62 -2.46
C VAL A 79 5.67 11.96 -3.72
N ASP A 80 6.37 12.56 -4.65
CA ASP A 80 5.96 12.69 -6.04
C ASP A 80 7.00 11.97 -6.89
N ASN A 81 6.65 10.78 -7.40
CA ASN A 81 7.56 9.98 -8.21
C ASN A 81 7.50 10.31 -9.72
N SER A 82 6.65 11.25 -10.14
CA SER A 82 6.29 11.41 -11.55
C SER A 82 6.50 12.83 -12.06
N ALA A 83 5.75 13.79 -11.53
CA ALA A 83 5.66 15.15 -12.03
C ALA A 83 6.85 16.00 -11.55
N SER A 84 6.97 16.19 -10.24
CA SER A 84 8.07 16.95 -9.65
C SER A 84 9.29 16.08 -9.32
N LYS A 85 9.11 14.76 -9.13
CA LYS A 85 10.18 13.81 -8.79
C LYS A 85 10.90 14.18 -7.48
N GLN A 86 10.12 14.43 -6.44
CA GLN A 86 10.61 14.92 -5.15
C GLN A 86 10.12 14.07 -3.99
N VAL A 87 10.95 14.03 -2.94
CA VAL A 87 10.58 13.52 -1.62
C VAL A 87 10.69 14.68 -0.64
N LEU A 88 9.57 15.12 -0.09
CA LEU A 88 9.44 16.32 0.72
C LEU A 88 8.97 15.97 2.13
N LEU A 89 9.63 16.53 3.14
CA LEU A 89 9.28 16.35 4.54
C LEU A 89 8.60 17.63 5.06
N PHE A 90 7.43 17.46 5.65
CA PHE A 90 6.65 18.51 6.28
C PHE A 90 6.43 18.23 7.77
N ASP A 91 6.25 19.27 8.57
CA ASP A 91 5.80 19.13 9.96
C ASP A 91 4.30 18.80 10.05
N ALA A 92 3.81 18.47 11.24
CA ALA A 92 2.40 18.17 11.47
C ALA A 92 1.43 19.32 11.15
N THR A 93 1.92 20.57 11.03
CA THR A 93 1.11 21.73 10.64
C THR A 93 1.13 21.98 9.13
N GLY A 94 1.89 21.18 8.38
CA GLY A 94 2.05 21.30 6.93
C GLY A 94 3.17 22.26 6.51
N ARG A 95 4.00 22.76 7.43
CA ARG A 95 5.16 23.59 7.06
C ARG A 95 6.28 22.73 6.53
N PHE A 96 6.95 23.21 5.49
CA PHE A 96 8.05 22.54 4.85
C PHE A 96 9.27 22.49 5.77
N ILE A 97 9.87 21.31 5.90
CA ILE A 97 11.08 21.09 6.70
C ILE A 97 12.29 20.99 5.77
N THR A 98 12.26 20.02 4.84
CA THR A 98 13.39 19.73 3.95
C THR A 98 12.95 18.88 2.76
N ARG A 99 13.76 18.90 1.70
CA ARG A 99 13.67 17.95 0.58
C ARG A 99 14.75 16.90 0.77
N ILE A 100 14.38 15.64 0.63
CA ILE A 100 15.34 14.53 0.69
C ILE A 100 16.01 14.45 -0.69
N SER A 101 17.26 14.90 -0.76
CA SER A 101 18.07 14.92 -1.99
C SER A 101 17.37 15.56 -3.21
N ARG A 102 17.74 15.15 -4.43
CA ARG A 102 17.20 15.61 -5.72
C ARG A 102 17.48 14.61 -6.82
N VAL A 103 16.82 14.81 -7.96
CA VAL A 103 17.09 14.07 -9.20
C VAL A 103 18.51 14.36 -9.70
N GLY A 104 19.27 13.31 -9.99
CA GLY A 104 20.61 13.41 -10.56
C GLY A 104 21.35 12.09 -10.55
N VAL A 105 22.65 12.13 -10.87
CA VAL A 105 23.51 10.93 -10.98
C VAL A 105 24.73 10.99 -10.07
N ALA A 106 24.89 12.06 -9.29
CA ALA A 106 25.96 12.17 -8.31
C ALA A 106 25.69 11.25 -7.10
N PRO A 107 26.70 10.91 -6.30
CA PRO A 107 26.50 10.17 -5.06
C PRO A 107 25.44 10.83 -4.17
N GLY A 108 24.44 10.04 -3.75
CA GLY A 108 23.33 10.50 -2.93
C GLY A 108 22.18 11.18 -3.68
N GLU A 109 22.27 11.39 -4.99
CA GLU A 109 21.14 11.76 -5.85
C GLU A 109 20.41 10.50 -6.36
N TYR A 110 19.10 10.59 -6.61
CA TYR A 110 18.31 9.51 -7.19
C TYR A 110 17.98 9.79 -8.66
N VAL A 111 17.86 8.75 -9.49
CA VAL A 111 17.45 8.90 -10.89
C VAL A 111 15.94 8.72 -11.03
N THR A 112 15.40 7.67 -10.45
CA THR A 112 13.97 7.32 -10.50
C THR A 112 13.49 7.04 -9.09
N ILE A 113 12.51 7.76 -8.58
CA ILE A 113 11.87 7.38 -7.32
C ILE A 113 10.85 6.29 -7.65
N THR A 114 11.04 5.07 -7.18
CA THR A 114 10.04 4.02 -7.36
C THR A 114 9.09 3.96 -6.17
N SER A 115 9.64 3.85 -4.96
CA SER A 115 8.90 3.79 -3.71
C SER A 115 9.78 4.27 -2.55
N VAL A 116 9.17 4.74 -1.47
CA VAL A 116 9.88 5.25 -0.29
C VAL A 116 9.40 4.51 0.96
N ALA A 117 10.34 4.16 1.83
CA ALA A 117 10.06 3.59 3.14
C ALA A 117 10.77 4.38 4.25
N VAL A 118 10.28 4.27 5.48
CA VAL A 118 10.84 4.96 6.64
C VAL A 118 10.99 4.00 7.80
N ASP A 119 12.15 4.05 8.44
CA ASP A 119 12.39 3.52 9.78
C ASP A 119 12.30 4.69 10.77
N GLU A 120 11.15 4.82 11.44
CA GLU A 120 10.90 5.90 12.41
C GLU A 120 11.76 5.76 13.67
N GLU A 121 12.21 4.54 14.02
CA GLU A 121 12.97 4.29 15.24
C GLU A 121 14.41 4.76 15.10
N GLU A 122 15.05 4.43 13.97
CA GLU A 122 16.43 4.83 13.66
C GLU A 122 16.51 6.12 12.81
N GLU A 123 15.38 6.78 12.56
CA GLU A 123 15.26 8.01 11.76
C GLU A 123 15.89 7.91 10.35
N ARG A 124 15.64 6.79 9.66
CA ARG A 124 16.16 6.53 8.30
C ARG A 124 15.06 6.55 7.25
N ILE A 125 15.38 7.13 6.10
CA ILE A 125 14.53 7.15 4.90
C ILE A 125 15.21 6.31 3.82
N PHE A 126 14.45 5.41 3.21
CA PHE A 126 14.89 4.54 2.13
C PHE A 126 14.17 4.93 0.84
N ILE A 127 14.92 5.24 -0.21
CA ILE A 127 14.38 5.53 -1.54
C ILE A 127 14.80 4.40 -2.47
N ALA A 128 13.83 3.64 -2.97
CA ALA A 128 14.07 2.67 -4.04
C ALA A 128 14.30 3.42 -5.36
N ASP A 129 15.52 3.36 -5.89
CA ASP A 129 15.92 3.88 -7.18
C ASP A 129 16.17 2.75 -8.17
N MET A 130 15.07 2.28 -8.79
CA MET A 130 15.15 1.20 -9.77
C MET A 130 15.74 1.62 -11.12
N GLY A 131 15.96 2.93 -11.33
CA GLY A 131 16.76 3.40 -12.46
C GLY A 131 18.24 3.03 -12.32
N THR A 132 18.73 2.90 -11.09
CA THR A 132 20.12 2.53 -10.78
C THR A 132 20.27 1.17 -10.10
N GLY A 133 19.16 0.50 -9.75
CA GLY A 133 19.15 -0.80 -9.05
C GLY A 133 19.61 -0.68 -7.59
N ASN A 134 19.34 0.46 -6.94
CA ASN A 134 19.78 0.69 -5.56
C ASN A 134 18.60 1.12 -4.68
N ILE A 135 18.72 0.84 -3.39
CA ILE A 135 17.95 1.51 -2.32
C ILE A 135 18.90 2.51 -1.66
N LEU A 136 18.62 3.79 -1.81
CA LEU A 136 19.40 4.87 -1.21
C LEU A 136 18.90 5.14 0.21
N VAL A 137 19.81 5.38 1.14
CA VAL A 137 19.53 5.57 2.57
C VAL A 137 19.90 6.99 2.96
N TYR A 138 18.97 7.68 3.62
CA TYR A 138 19.12 9.04 4.11
C TYR A 138 18.70 9.14 5.58
N ASP A 139 19.15 10.19 6.27
CA ASP A 139 18.57 10.58 7.54
C ASP A 139 17.31 11.46 7.35
N MET A 140 16.64 11.81 8.45
CA MET A 140 15.48 12.71 8.45
C MET A 140 15.79 14.18 8.11
N ARG A 141 17.07 14.56 7.97
CA ARG A 141 17.48 15.90 7.51
C ARG A 141 17.66 15.95 5.99
N GLY A 142 17.67 14.78 5.34
CA GLY A 142 17.88 14.62 3.91
C GLY A 142 19.34 14.37 3.54
N GLU A 143 20.21 14.12 4.52
CA GLU A 143 21.61 13.81 4.28
C GLU A 143 21.77 12.35 3.85
N TYR A 144 22.55 12.13 2.80
CA TYR A 144 22.83 10.79 2.29
C TYR A 144 23.74 10.03 3.26
N LEU A 145 23.33 8.81 3.60
CA LEU A 145 24.05 7.93 4.52
C LEU A 145 24.77 6.80 3.77
N ASP A 146 24.03 6.07 2.93
CA ASP A 146 24.54 4.89 2.25
C ASP A 146 23.64 4.46 1.07
N LYS A 147 24.07 3.45 0.31
CA LYS A 147 23.25 2.76 -0.68
C LYS A 147 23.35 1.25 -0.53
N ILE A 148 22.25 0.58 -0.84
CA ILE A 148 22.16 -0.87 -0.87
C ILE A 148 21.85 -1.29 -2.29
N SER A 149 22.78 -1.98 -2.94
CA SER A 149 22.55 -2.51 -4.30
C SER A 149 21.70 -3.76 -4.24
N VAL A 150 20.60 -3.76 -5.01
CA VAL A 150 19.69 -4.90 -5.13
C VAL A 150 19.76 -5.44 -6.56
N ASP A 151 19.66 -6.75 -6.70
CA ASP A 151 19.71 -7.45 -7.99
C ASP A 151 18.31 -7.87 -8.46
N PHE A 152 17.25 -7.27 -7.93
CA PHE A 152 15.86 -7.52 -8.27
C PHE A 152 15.09 -6.19 -8.41
N SER A 153 14.03 -6.21 -9.20
CA SER A 153 13.14 -5.07 -9.38
C SER A 153 12.13 -5.00 -8.23
N VAL A 154 11.84 -3.79 -7.76
CA VAL A 154 10.76 -3.55 -6.80
C VAL A 154 9.79 -2.51 -7.34
N LYS A 155 8.50 -2.69 -7.03
CA LYS A 155 7.45 -1.70 -7.25
C LYS A 155 7.15 -0.92 -5.98
N ASP A 156 7.04 -1.62 -4.84
CA ASP A 156 6.83 -1.01 -3.53
C ASP A 156 7.83 -1.55 -2.50
N ILE A 157 8.28 -0.69 -1.58
CA ILE A 157 9.07 -1.08 -0.41
C ILE A 157 8.42 -0.60 0.90
N VAL A 158 8.46 -1.43 1.94
CA VAL A 158 8.05 -1.06 3.30
C VAL A 158 9.02 -1.64 4.32
N TYR A 159 9.55 -0.79 5.19
CA TYR A 159 10.38 -1.24 6.30
C TYR A 159 9.50 -1.92 7.35
N VAL A 160 9.82 -3.17 7.68
CA VAL A 160 9.01 -4.02 8.58
C VAL A 160 9.68 -4.30 9.93
N GLY A 161 10.74 -3.55 10.25
CA GLY A 161 11.49 -3.68 11.51
C GLY A 161 12.62 -4.70 11.43
N SER A 162 13.45 -4.74 12.48
CA SER A 162 14.57 -5.68 12.61
C SER A 162 15.54 -5.68 11.42
N ASN A 163 15.81 -4.52 10.81
CA ASN A 163 16.61 -4.37 9.58
C ASN A 163 16.06 -5.14 8.37
N LYS A 164 14.76 -5.40 8.32
CA LYS A 164 14.13 -6.06 7.17
C LYS A 164 13.20 -5.14 6.40
N MET A 165 13.22 -5.32 5.09
CA MET A 165 12.39 -4.62 4.12
C MET A 165 11.48 -5.64 3.45
N ALA A 166 10.17 -5.38 3.45
CA ALA A 166 9.26 -6.04 2.54
C ALA A 166 9.38 -5.34 1.18
N CYS A 167 9.65 -6.11 0.14
CA CYS A 167 9.87 -5.65 -1.23
C CYS A 167 8.84 -6.33 -2.13
N TYR A 168 7.84 -5.58 -2.58
CA TYR A 168 6.86 -6.04 -3.54
C TYR A 168 7.44 -5.88 -4.94
N CYS A 169 7.64 -7.00 -5.64
CA CYS A 169 8.24 -7.07 -6.97
C CYS A 169 7.21 -6.95 -8.08
N ASP A 170 5.92 -7.06 -7.74
CA ASP A 170 4.83 -7.21 -8.70
C ASP A 170 5.11 -8.39 -9.65
N TYR A 171 4.50 -8.40 -10.82
CA TYR A 171 4.88 -9.33 -11.90
C TYR A 171 6.12 -8.86 -12.69
N MET A 172 6.72 -7.71 -12.30
CA MET A 172 7.79 -7.06 -13.08
C MET A 172 9.14 -7.77 -13.01
N GLU A 173 9.39 -8.56 -11.95
CA GLU A 173 10.62 -9.34 -11.85
C GLU A 173 10.63 -10.47 -12.89
N ARG A 174 11.71 -10.55 -13.67
CA ARG A 174 11.85 -11.53 -14.77
C ARG A 174 12.93 -12.57 -14.50
N LYS A 175 13.64 -12.48 -13.38
CA LYS A 175 14.53 -13.55 -12.91
C LYS A 175 13.69 -14.72 -12.41
N GLU A 176 13.29 -15.55 -13.37
CA GLU A 176 12.55 -16.78 -13.14
C GLU A 176 13.41 -17.79 -12.37
N GLN A 177 12.79 -18.46 -11.41
CA GLN A 177 13.31 -19.65 -10.76
C GLN A 177 12.23 -20.74 -10.82
N ASP A 178 12.52 -21.84 -11.53
CA ASP A 178 11.64 -23.00 -11.67
C ASP A 178 10.21 -22.67 -12.16
N GLY A 179 10.06 -21.84 -13.21
CA GLY A 179 8.74 -21.45 -13.73
C GLY A 179 8.00 -20.43 -12.87
N GLN A 180 8.66 -19.82 -11.90
CA GLN A 180 8.08 -18.84 -10.98
C GLN A 180 8.88 -17.55 -10.93
N VAL A 181 8.18 -16.43 -10.73
CA VAL A 181 8.77 -15.12 -10.44
C VAL A 181 8.39 -14.68 -9.03
N PRO A 182 9.29 -14.03 -8.28
CA PRO A 182 8.98 -13.55 -6.93
C PRO A 182 7.99 -12.39 -7.00
N ILE A 183 6.92 -12.46 -6.20
CA ILE A 183 5.94 -11.38 -6.02
C ILE A 183 6.28 -10.55 -4.79
N LEU A 184 6.73 -11.21 -3.72
CA LEU A 184 7.13 -10.56 -2.48
C LEU A 184 8.41 -11.17 -1.95
N ILE A 185 9.38 -10.30 -1.65
CA ILE A 185 10.66 -10.65 -1.03
C ILE A 185 10.74 -9.97 0.32
N LEU A 186 11.14 -10.71 1.35
CA LEU A 186 11.61 -10.15 2.61
C LEU A 186 13.14 -10.09 2.56
N TYR A 187 13.67 -8.88 2.54
CA TYR A 187 15.08 -8.59 2.34
C TYR A 187 15.73 -8.14 3.66
N ASP A 188 16.83 -8.79 4.05
CA ASP A 188 17.64 -8.37 5.20
C ASP A 188 18.63 -7.29 4.75
N LEU A 189 18.44 -6.06 5.24
CA LEU A 189 19.23 -4.90 4.86
C LEU A 189 20.69 -4.97 5.34
N ARG A 190 21.01 -5.87 6.28
CA ARG A 190 22.37 -6.03 6.83
C ARG A 190 23.13 -7.15 6.13
N THR A 191 22.49 -8.30 5.92
CA THR A 191 23.17 -9.47 5.31
C THR A 191 23.01 -9.51 3.80
N GLY A 192 21.99 -8.85 3.25
CA GLY A 192 21.59 -8.96 1.85
C GLY A 192 20.81 -10.24 1.53
N ASP A 193 20.41 -11.01 2.56
CA ASP A 193 19.65 -12.24 2.37
C ASP A 193 18.24 -11.93 1.84
N LYS A 194 17.81 -12.76 0.89
CA LYS A 194 16.50 -12.67 0.24
C LYS A 194 15.66 -13.88 0.62
N GLN A 195 14.53 -13.66 1.27
CA GLN A 195 13.52 -14.69 1.47
C GLN A 195 12.33 -14.41 0.55
N ILE A 196 12.07 -15.29 -0.41
CA ILE A 196 10.87 -15.20 -1.26
C ILE A 196 9.68 -15.67 -0.44
N LEU A 197 8.70 -14.79 -0.25
CA LEU A 197 7.50 -15.05 0.55
C LEU A 197 6.27 -15.38 -0.31
N LEU A 198 6.20 -14.82 -1.52
CA LEU A 198 5.17 -15.10 -2.51
C LEU A 198 5.79 -15.20 -3.90
N SER A 199 5.20 -16.02 -4.76
CA SER A 199 5.63 -16.22 -6.15
C SER A 199 4.42 -16.37 -7.06
N ALA A 200 4.60 -16.09 -8.35
CA ALA A 200 3.60 -16.30 -9.38
C ALA A 200 4.18 -17.06 -10.57
N ASP A 201 3.31 -17.67 -11.36
CA ASP A 201 3.65 -18.34 -12.60
C ASP A 201 4.29 -17.37 -13.60
N SER A 202 5.51 -17.68 -14.05
CA SER A 202 6.31 -16.78 -14.91
C SER A 202 5.71 -16.55 -16.30
N ARG A 203 4.74 -17.38 -16.70
CA ARG A 203 4.03 -17.25 -17.98
C ARG A 203 3.05 -16.08 -17.99
N ILE A 204 2.57 -15.64 -16.83
CA ILE A 204 1.65 -14.50 -16.73
C ILE A 204 2.43 -13.22 -16.99
N SER A 205 2.09 -12.47 -18.04
CA SER A 205 2.77 -11.22 -18.37
C SER A 205 2.23 -10.04 -17.56
N PRO A 206 3.09 -9.13 -17.03
CA PRO A 206 2.64 -7.92 -16.32
C PRO A 206 1.80 -6.99 -17.17
N GLN A 207 2.03 -6.98 -18.49
CA GLN A 207 1.29 -6.12 -19.41
C GLN A 207 -0.20 -6.50 -19.47
N GLU A 208 -0.53 -7.71 -19.04
CA GLU A 208 -1.86 -8.28 -19.12
C GLU A 208 -2.67 -8.12 -17.82
N ILE A 209 -2.12 -7.36 -16.87
CA ILE A 209 -2.67 -7.21 -15.53
C ILE A 209 -3.12 -5.77 -15.33
N VAL A 210 -4.31 -5.60 -14.76
CA VAL A 210 -4.76 -4.30 -14.26
C VAL A 210 -4.11 -4.06 -12.91
N HIS A 211 -3.14 -3.15 -12.90
CA HIS A 211 -2.33 -2.84 -11.72
C HIS A 211 -2.98 -1.79 -10.82
N ALA A 212 -2.80 -1.97 -9.51
CA ALA A 212 -2.95 -0.90 -8.54
C ALA A 212 -1.78 0.09 -8.63
N ASN A 213 -2.03 1.36 -8.30
CA ASN A 213 -0.98 2.39 -8.21
C ASN A 213 0.03 2.08 -7.10
N GLN A 214 -0.45 1.61 -5.94
CA GLN A 214 0.36 1.11 -4.83
C GLN A 214 -0.33 -0.12 -4.24
N SER A 215 0.41 -1.21 -4.11
CA SER A 215 -0.10 -2.53 -3.70
C SER A 215 0.26 -2.85 -2.25
N MET A 216 1.35 -2.26 -1.75
CA MET A 216 1.83 -2.45 -0.39
C MET A 216 1.85 -1.13 0.39
N TYR A 217 1.27 -1.15 1.59
CA TYR A 217 1.17 0.02 2.47
C TYR A 217 1.78 -0.28 3.84
N LYS A 218 2.31 0.77 4.48
CA LYS A 218 2.76 0.67 5.87
C LYS A 218 1.57 0.32 6.77
N ALA A 219 1.72 -0.75 7.55
CA ALA A 219 0.81 -1.11 8.62
C ALA A 219 1.50 -0.88 9.97
N ALA A 220 0.74 -0.88 11.06
CA ALA A 220 1.26 -0.62 12.40
C ALA A 220 2.43 -1.55 12.79
N ASN A 221 2.30 -2.84 12.49
CA ASN A 221 3.34 -3.85 12.77
C ASN A 221 3.93 -4.46 11.48
N GLY A 222 4.20 -3.62 10.48
CA GLY A 222 4.86 -4.06 9.24
C GLY A 222 4.22 -3.47 7.99
N ALA A 223 3.67 -4.33 7.13
CA ALA A 223 3.01 -3.92 5.89
C ALA A 223 1.71 -4.71 5.64
N SER A 224 0.78 -4.08 4.92
CA SER A 224 -0.34 -4.78 4.28
C SER A 224 -0.11 -4.89 2.79
N LEU A 225 -0.44 -6.05 2.22
CA LEU A 225 -0.32 -6.33 0.79
C LEU A 225 -1.63 -6.88 0.25
N ALA A 226 -2.06 -6.31 -0.86
CA ALA A 226 -2.95 -6.92 -1.82
C ALA A 226 -2.36 -6.69 -3.20
N TYR A 227 -2.44 -7.69 -4.06
CA TYR A 227 -1.88 -7.61 -5.41
C TYR A 227 -2.87 -8.17 -6.43
N PRO A 228 -2.70 -7.85 -7.72
CA PRO A 228 -3.64 -8.28 -8.75
C PRO A 228 -3.81 -9.80 -8.80
N LEU A 229 -4.98 -10.25 -9.25
CA LEU A 229 -5.34 -11.66 -9.46
C LEU A 229 -5.44 -12.53 -8.19
N ASP A 230 -5.04 -12.01 -7.02
CA ASP A 230 -5.13 -12.69 -5.74
C ASP A 230 -6.26 -12.08 -4.88
N PRO A 231 -7.21 -12.89 -4.36
CA PRO A 231 -8.30 -12.39 -3.52
C PRO A 231 -7.90 -12.16 -2.06
N ASN A 232 -6.67 -12.47 -1.69
CA ASN A 232 -6.24 -12.45 -0.31
C ASN A 232 -5.57 -11.13 0.04
N ILE A 233 -5.69 -10.79 1.32
CA ILE A 233 -4.98 -9.68 1.94
C ILE A 233 -3.99 -10.29 2.92
N TYR A 234 -2.75 -9.84 2.81
CA TYR A 234 -1.64 -10.33 3.59
C TYR A 234 -1.12 -9.25 4.54
N LEU A 235 -0.69 -9.68 5.72
CA LEU A 235 0.13 -8.90 6.63
C LEU A 235 1.55 -9.43 6.61
N ILE A 236 2.51 -8.52 6.57
CA ILE A 236 3.93 -8.83 6.46
C ILE A 236 4.65 -8.14 7.60
N ASP A 237 5.49 -8.90 8.31
CA ASP A 237 6.34 -8.38 9.39
C ASP A 237 7.79 -8.85 9.19
N SER A 238 8.65 -8.55 10.16
CA SER A 238 10.05 -9.00 10.11
C SER A 238 10.25 -10.51 10.22
N LEU A 239 9.22 -11.30 10.55
CA LEU A 239 9.28 -12.75 10.64
C LEU A 239 8.77 -13.44 9.38
N GLY A 240 7.88 -12.80 8.61
CA GLY A 240 7.42 -13.33 7.34
C GLY A 240 6.09 -12.73 6.88
N ILE A 241 5.25 -13.58 6.29
CA ILE A 241 3.94 -13.22 5.77
C ILE A 241 2.84 -14.06 6.43
N GLN A 242 1.69 -13.45 6.60
CA GLN A 242 0.48 -14.11 7.04
C GLN A 242 -0.70 -13.68 6.17
N GLN A 243 -1.42 -14.65 5.61
CA GLN A 243 -2.73 -14.41 5.03
C GLN A 243 -3.70 -14.03 6.16
N LYS A 244 -4.30 -12.84 6.08
CA LYS A 244 -5.19 -12.32 7.13
C LYS A 244 -6.66 -12.36 6.70
N ILE A 245 -6.95 -11.98 5.46
CA ILE A 245 -8.32 -11.96 4.94
C ILE A 245 -8.38 -12.66 3.58
N TYR A 246 -9.45 -13.42 3.37
CA TYR A 246 -9.92 -13.85 2.05
C TYR A 246 -11.13 -12.99 1.65
N VAL A 247 -11.04 -12.28 0.52
CA VAL A 247 -12.13 -11.48 0.00
C VAL A 247 -13.00 -12.31 -0.94
N ASN A 248 -14.21 -12.65 -0.48
CA ASN A 248 -15.17 -13.42 -1.26
C ASN A 248 -16.15 -12.51 -1.99
N TRP A 249 -16.15 -12.57 -3.32
CA TRP A 249 -17.07 -11.82 -4.20
C TRP A 249 -18.26 -12.65 -4.68
N GLY A 250 -18.39 -13.89 -4.23
CA GLY A 250 -19.36 -14.85 -4.70
C GLY A 250 -18.76 -15.83 -5.72
N GLU A 251 -19.35 -17.02 -5.77
CA GLU A 251 -18.82 -18.17 -6.51
C GLU A 251 -18.62 -17.90 -8.01
N ASP A 252 -19.53 -17.16 -8.65
CA ASP A 252 -19.44 -16.82 -10.08
C ASP A 252 -18.21 -15.95 -10.38
N PHE A 253 -17.96 -14.92 -9.56
CA PHE A 253 -16.81 -14.03 -9.74
C PHE A 253 -15.48 -14.74 -9.44
N CYS A 254 -15.44 -15.59 -8.41
CA CYS A 254 -14.27 -16.41 -8.12
C CYS A 254 -13.90 -17.33 -9.31
N LYS A 255 -14.89 -18.02 -9.89
CA LYS A 255 -14.68 -18.89 -11.07
C LYS A 255 -14.22 -18.10 -12.30
N LYS A 256 -14.77 -16.90 -12.54
CA LYS A 256 -14.34 -16.04 -13.65
C LYS A 256 -12.88 -15.60 -13.50
N ARG A 257 -12.46 -15.20 -12.29
CA ARG A 257 -11.07 -14.84 -11.99
C ARG A 257 -10.15 -16.04 -12.22
N GLU A 258 -10.48 -17.22 -11.68
CA GLU A 258 -9.67 -18.43 -11.84
C GLU A 258 -9.49 -18.79 -13.31
N ARG A 259 -10.56 -18.76 -14.12
CA ARG A 259 -10.47 -18.99 -15.56
C ARG A 259 -9.60 -17.96 -16.27
N TYR A 260 -9.68 -16.69 -15.85
CA TYR A 260 -8.85 -15.63 -16.43
C TYR A 260 -7.37 -15.85 -16.12
N VAL A 261 -7.04 -16.21 -14.87
CA VAL A 261 -5.65 -16.55 -14.47
C VAL A 261 -5.11 -17.74 -15.26
N GLU A 262 -5.89 -18.80 -15.46
CA GLU A 262 -5.45 -19.93 -16.29
C GLU A 262 -5.26 -19.56 -17.76
N MET A 263 -6.12 -18.69 -18.31
CA MET A 263 -5.96 -18.19 -19.68
C MET A 263 -4.67 -17.38 -19.86
N LEU A 264 -4.32 -16.51 -18.89
CA LEU A 264 -3.07 -15.72 -18.92
C LEU A 264 -1.80 -16.56 -18.90
N LYS A 265 -1.88 -17.85 -18.54
CA LYS A 265 -0.73 -18.77 -18.55
C LYS A 265 -0.48 -19.41 -19.92
N GLU A 266 -1.46 -19.37 -20.81
CA GLU A 266 -1.46 -20.12 -22.07
C GLU A 266 -1.52 -19.21 -23.31
N GLU A 267 -2.08 -18.00 -23.17
CA GLU A 267 -2.34 -17.09 -24.30
C GLU A 267 -1.92 -15.66 -23.94
N GLU A 268 -1.36 -14.94 -24.92
CA GLU A 268 -1.15 -13.50 -24.79
C GLU A 268 -2.46 -12.74 -25.02
N VAL A 269 -2.79 -11.82 -24.12
CA VAL A 269 -4.01 -10.99 -24.22
C VAL A 269 -3.63 -9.56 -24.58
N PRO A 270 -4.06 -9.04 -25.75
CA PRO A 270 -3.82 -7.65 -26.10
C PRO A 270 -4.38 -6.70 -25.04
N ILE A 271 -3.62 -5.65 -24.71
CA ILE A 271 -3.99 -4.64 -23.72
C ILE A 271 -5.38 -4.06 -24.02
N GLU A 272 -5.70 -3.85 -25.30
CA GLU A 272 -7.00 -3.35 -25.72
C GLU A 272 -8.15 -4.29 -25.33
N GLU A 273 -7.98 -5.61 -25.35
CA GLU A 273 -9.03 -6.55 -24.93
C GLU A 273 -9.27 -6.52 -23.42
N ILE A 274 -8.24 -6.24 -22.65
CA ILE A 274 -8.29 -6.12 -21.19
C ILE A 274 -9.05 -4.85 -20.81
N PHE A 275 -8.72 -3.72 -21.43
CA PHE A 275 -9.38 -2.44 -21.19
C PHE A 275 -10.78 -2.35 -21.83
N GLN A 276 -11.04 -3.09 -22.92
CA GLN A 276 -12.39 -3.21 -23.51
C GLN A 276 -13.30 -4.16 -22.73
N ASN A 277 -12.87 -4.66 -21.56
CA ASN A 277 -13.72 -5.33 -20.57
C ASN A 277 -14.40 -6.62 -21.04
N ARG A 278 -13.92 -7.29 -22.11
CA ARG A 278 -14.58 -8.50 -22.63
C ARG A 278 -14.23 -9.77 -21.86
N LYS A 279 -13.09 -9.79 -21.16
CA LYS A 279 -12.57 -10.99 -20.46
C LYS A 279 -12.44 -10.81 -18.93
N THR A 280 -12.36 -9.57 -18.43
CA THR A 280 -12.17 -9.19 -17.02
C THR A 280 -13.50 -8.80 -16.34
N ASN A 281 -14.51 -9.67 -16.39
CA ASN A 281 -15.80 -9.44 -15.73
C ASN A 281 -15.83 -9.99 -14.29
N PHE A 282 -14.88 -9.54 -13.49
CA PHE A 282 -14.83 -9.79 -12.06
C PHE A 282 -14.25 -8.56 -11.35
N PRO A 283 -14.57 -8.35 -10.06
CA PRO A 283 -14.01 -7.22 -9.34
C PRO A 283 -12.47 -7.32 -9.27
N ASN A 284 -11.78 -6.21 -9.03
CA ASN A 284 -10.34 -6.17 -8.78
C ASN A 284 -10.09 -5.37 -7.52
N LEU A 285 -9.26 -5.90 -6.64
CA LEU A 285 -8.82 -5.21 -5.43
C LEU A 285 -7.74 -4.21 -5.82
N LEU A 286 -7.99 -2.92 -5.57
CA LEU A 286 -7.12 -1.82 -5.99
C LEU A 286 -6.21 -1.33 -4.89
N THR A 287 -6.67 -1.35 -3.64
CA THR A 287 -5.92 -0.79 -2.52
C THR A 287 -6.36 -1.46 -1.24
N VAL A 288 -5.40 -1.74 -0.36
CA VAL A 288 -5.66 -2.22 0.98
C VAL A 288 -4.80 -1.49 1.99
N LEU A 289 -5.46 -0.69 2.82
CA LEU A 289 -4.87 0.03 3.93
C LEU A 289 -5.20 -0.67 5.22
N CYS A 290 -4.20 -0.92 6.06
CA CYS A 290 -4.34 -1.61 7.33
C CYS A 290 -3.89 -0.77 8.51
N SER A 291 -4.73 -0.68 9.53
CA SER A 291 -4.36 -0.27 10.87
C SER A 291 -4.26 -1.48 11.80
N ASP A 292 -4.07 -1.27 13.10
CA ASP A 292 -4.18 -2.34 14.09
C ASP A 292 -5.63 -2.82 14.29
N ASP A 293 -6.63 -1.99 13.97
CA ASP A 293 -8.03 -2.20 14.36
C ASP A 293 -8.97 -2.45 13.18
N PHE A 294 -8.63 -1.97 11.99
CA PHE A 294 -9.44 -2.16 10.79
C PHE A 294 -8.62 -2.15 9.49
N PHE A 295 -9.19 -2.75 8.44
CA PHE A 295 -8.77 -2.52 7.06
C PHE A 295 -9.75 -1.62 6.31
N CYS A 296 -9.21 -0.84 5.39
CA CYS A 296 -9.95 -0.19 4.32
C CYS A 296 -9.54 -0.81 2.98
N ILE A 297 -10.52 -1.22 2.17
CA ILE A 297 -10.31 -1.76 0.84
C ILE A 297 -10.96 -0.86 -0.21
N LEU A 298 -10.28 -0.66 -1.34
CA LEU A 298 -10.86 -0.10 -2.56
C LEU A 298 -10.84 -1.16 -3.63
N TYR A 299 -11.94 -1.28 -4.37
CA TYR A 299 -12.06 -2.24 -5.46
C TYR A 299 -12.88 -1.63 -6.59
N ASN A 300 -12.74 -2.19 -7.79
CA ASN A 300 -13.61 -1.85 -8.91
C ASN A 300 -14.09 -3.11 -9.62
N ASN A 301 -15.10 -2.97 -10.47
CA ASN A 301 -15.36 -3.92 -11.56
C ASN A 301 -15.45 -3.07 -12.83
N LEU A 302 -14.39 -3.11 -13.64
CA LEU A 302 -14.28 -2.27 -14.83
C LEU A 302 -15.39 -2.56 -15.83
N SER A 303 -15.75 -3.83 -16.02
CA SER A 303 -16.79 -4.24 -16.97
C SER A 303 -18.19 -3.73 -16.62
N GLU A 304 -18.46 -3.54 -15.33
CA GLU A 304 -19.72 -2.99 -14.83
C GLU A 304 -19.60 -1.49 -14.47
N MET A 305 -18.43 -0.89 -14.70
CA MET A 305 -18.07 0.48 -14.28
C MET A 305 -18.37 0.75 -12.79
N LYS A 306 -18.23 -0.28 -11.95
CA LYS A 306 -18.49 -0.18 -10.50
C LYS A 306 -17.22 0.18 -9.75
N ILE A 307 -17.36 1.08 -8.77
CA ILE A 307 -16.32 1.42 -7.80
C ILE A 307 -16.87 1.10 -6.41
N GLY A 308 -16.08 0.43 -5.60
CA GLY A 308 -16.44 -0.02 -4.27
C GLY A 308 -15.41 0.35 -3.21
N VAL A 309 -15.89 0.53 -1.99
CA VAL A 309 -15.10 0.73 -0.78
C VAL A 309 -15.65 -0.12 0.34
N GLY A 310 -14.77 -0.63 1.18
CA GLY A 310 -15.14 -1.44 2.33
C GLY A 310 -14.26 -1.16 3.53
N PHE A 311 -14.88 -1.16 4.71
CA PHE A 311 -14.21 -1.04 6.00
C PHE A 311 -14.52 -2.29 6.82
N TYR A 312 -13.48 -2.97 7.30
CA TYR A 312 -13.62 -4.17 8.12
C TYR A 312 -12.95 -3.95 9.47
N ASN A 313 -13.71 -4.02 10.55
CA ASN A 313 -13.21 -3.90 11.92
C ASN A 313 -12.83 -5.29 12.45
N PHE A 314 -11.61 -5.47 12.94
CA PHE A 314 -11.12 -6.77 13.41
C PHE A 314 -11.76 -7.24 14.70
N GLN A 315 -12.09 -6.30 15.60
CA GLN A 315 -12.64 -6.63 16.91
C GLN A 315 -14.10 -7.06 16.80
N SER A 316 -14.92 -6.27 16.11
CA SER A 316 -16.35 -6.57 15.92
C SER A 316 -16.60 -7.56 14.77
N GLN A 317 -15.60 -7.79 13.92
CA GLN A 317 -15.71 -8.57 12.68
C GLN A 317 -16.80 -8.04 11.73
N ASN A 318 -17.16 -6.76 11.88
CA ASN A 318 -18.18 -6.13 11.08
C ASN A 318 -17.58 -5.54 9.80
N TYR A 319 -18.23 -5.79 8.68
CA TYR A 319 -17.91 -5.20 7.39
C TYR A 319 -18.95 -4.15 7.02
N ILE A 320 -18.50 -2.92 6.78
CA ILE A 320 -19.32 -1.84 6.23
C ILE A 320 -18.72 -1.46 4.88
N GLY A 321 -19.41 -1.84 3.80
CA GLY A 321 -19.02 -1.45 2.45
C GLY A 321 -20.18 -0.90 1.64
N GLY A 322 -19.81 -0.25 0.53
CA GLY A 322 -20.70 0.34 -0.45
C GLY A 322 -20.06 0.35 -1.82
N TYR A 323 -20.88 0.43 -2.86
CA TYR A 323 -20.43 0.57 -4.23
C TYR A 323 -21.40 1.40 -5.05
N ALA A 324 -20.90 2.01 -6.11
CA ALA A 324 -21.67 2.83 -7.04
C ALA A 324 -21.12 2.70 -8.47
N MET A 325 -21.96 2.95 -9.47
CA MET A 325 -21.57 3.00 -10.88
C MET A 325 -21.02 4.37 -11.21
N GLU A 326 -19.88 4.42 -11.90
CA GLU A 326 -19.24 5.62 -12.45
C GLU A 326 -18.86 6.72 -11.43
N ARG A 327 -19.02 6.47 -10.13
CA ARG A 327 -18.72 7.43 -9.06
C ARG A 327 -18.25 6.74 -7.78
N PHE A 328 -17.63 7.53 -6.91
CA PHE A 328 -17.18 7.04 -5.60
C PHE A 328 -18.37 6.82 -4.64
N PRO A 329 -18.43 5.69 -3.90
CA PRO A 329 -19.60 5.31 -3.10
C PRO A 329 -19.62 5.89 -1.67
N ILE A 330 -18.97 7.02 -1.44
CA ILE A 330 -19.02 7.74 -0.15
C ILE A 330 -19.51 9.16 -0.40
N LYS A 331 -20.50 9.60 0.37
CA LYS A 331 -20.95 10.97 0.41
C LYS A 331 -20.52 11.62 1.73
N ASN A 332 -19.79 12.72 1.64
CA ASN A 332 -19.48 13.54 2.81
C ASN A 332 -20.71 14.38 3.20
N ASP A 333 -21.39 13.93 4.25
CA ASP A 333 -22.53 14.60 4.89
C ASP A 333 -22.16 15.30 6.21
N ILE A 334 -20.87 15.32 6.57
CA ILE A 334 -20.37 15.97 7.80
C ILE A 334 -20.16 17.46 7.57
N ASP A 335 -19.39 17.83 6.54
CA ASP A 335 -19.04 19.24 6.25
C ASP A 335 -19.40 19.69 4.82
N SER A 336 -19.95 18.78 4.00
CA SER A 336 -20.24 18.98 2.57
C SER A 336 -19.00 19.25 1.70
N GLY A 337 -17.83 18.81 2.17
CA GLY A 337 -16.57 18.82 1.43
C GLY A 337 -16.31 17.53 0.66
N PHE A 338 -15.08 17.05 0.75
CA PHE A 338 -14.56 15.92 -0.02
C PHE A 338 -14.86 14.58 0.66
N TYR A 339 -15.05 13.52 -0.13
CA TYR A 339 -15.19 12.16 0.40
C TYR A 339 -13.81 11.55 0.72
N ILE A 340 -13.79 10.54 1.58
CA ILE A 340 -12.57 9.78 1.90
C ILE A 340 -12.15 8.99 0.66
N ASN A 341 -10.96 9.27 0.13
CA ASN A 341 -10.28 8.43 -0.84
C ASN A 341 -8.84 8.22 -0.33
N PRO A 342 -8.65 7.26 0.59
CA PRO A 342 -7.45 7.25 1.40
C PRO A 342 -6.26 6.70 0.62
N ILE A 343 -5.11 7.35 0.76
CA ILE A 343 -3.83 6.90 0.19
C ILE A 343 -2.84 6.45 1.28
N ALA A 344 -3.16 6.71 2.54
CA ALA A 344 -2.38 6.25 3.68
C ALA A 344 -3.27 6.08 4.92
N ILE A 345 -2.77 5.33 5.90
CA ILE A 345 -3.41 5.07 7.18
C ILE A 345 -2.37 5.10 8.30
N LYS A 346 -2.75 5.62 9.47
CA LYS A 346 -1.95 5.52 10.70
C LYS A 346 -2.84 5.55 11.92
N GLY A 347 -2.79 4.50 12.74
CA GLY A 347 -3.75 4.33 13.82
C GLY A 347 -5.18 4.37 13.27
N HIS A 348 -6.01 5.29 13.76
CA HIS A 348 -7.40 5.46 13.31
C HIS A 348 -7.58 6.54 12.25
N ASP A 349 -6.50 7.19 11.84
CA ASP A 349 -6.54 8.26 10.86
C ASP A 349 -6.33 7.69 9.44
N LEU A 350 -7.27 8.01 8.56
CA LEU A 350 -7.14 7.86 7.11
C LEU A 350 -6.76 9.19 6.48
N TYR A 351 -5.84 9.15 5.53
CA TYR A 351 -5.29 10.34 4.89
C TYR A 351 -5.67 10.38 3.41
N THR A 352 -6.33 11.44 2.99
CA THR A 352 -6.74 11.71 1.60
C THR A 352 -6.06 12.97 1.12
N ILE A 353 -5.57 12.96 -0.12
CA ILE A 353 -5.02 14.15 -0.76
C ILE A 353 -6.14 14.86 -1.52
N ILE A 354 -6.23 16.17 -1.32
CA ILE A 354 -7.13 17.06 -2.03
C ILE A 354 -6.28 18.04 -2.83
N GLU A 355 -6.46 18.03 -4.14
CA GLU A 355 -5.88 19.04 -5.00
C GLU A 355 -6.46 20.42 -4.68
N SER A 356 -5.60 21.42 -4.52
CA SER A 356 -5.97 22.77 -4.07
C SER A 356 -7.03 23.41 -4.97
N TYR A 357 -6.92 23.27 -6.29
CA TYR A 357 -7.91 23.77 -7.25
C TYR A 357 -9.32 23.18 -7.05
N SER A 358 -9.44 22.00 -6.43
CA SER A 358 -10.72 21.34 -6.18
C SER A 358 -11.55 22.03 -5.09
N LEU A 359 -10.96 22.91 -4.27
CA LEU A 359 -11.68 23.71 -3.28
C LEU A 359 -12.74 24.63 -3.90
N SER A 360 -12.56 25.03 -5.15
CA SER A 360 -13.54 25.82 -5.90
C SER A 360 -14.88 25.09 -6.08
N SER A 361 -14.85 23.75 -6.12
CA SER A 361 -16.00 22.88 -6.43
C SER A 361 -16.90 22.56 -5.24
N VAL A 362 -16.46 22.85 -4.01
CA VAL A 362 -17.22 22.54 -2.78
C VAL A 362 -17.93 23.76 -2.24
N GLU A 363 -19.07 23.56 -1.59
CA GLU A 363 -19.81 24.59 -0.84
C GLU A 363 -19.78 24.23 0.66
N PRO A 364 -18.76 24.69 1.40
CA PRO A 364 -18.54 24.25 2.78
C PRO A 364 -19.67 24.69 3.70
N LYS A 365 -20.07 23.81 4.63
CA LYS A 365 -21.04 24.15 5.69
C LYS A 365 -20.41 24.38 7.07
N VAL A 366 -19.10 24.21 7.18
CA VAL A 366 -18.34 24.38 8.42
C VAL A 366 -17.24 25.42 8.22
N SER A 367 -16.86 26.09 9.31
CA SER A 367 -15.91 27.21 9.28
C SER A 367 -14.51 26.80 8.84
N GLU A 368 -14.00 25.63 9.24
CA GLU A 368 -12.63 25.20 8.90
C GLU A 368 -12.41 25.07 7.39
N LEU A 369 -13.31 24.38 6.68
CA LEU A 369 -13.21 24.20 5.24
C LEU A 369 -13.55 25.50 4.47
N ALA A 370 -14.43 26.34 5.02
CA ALA A 370 -14.69 27.67 4.46
C ALA A 370 -13.43 28.56 4.53
N ASP A 371 -12.78 28.62 5.69
CA ASP A 371 -11.52 29.34 5.89
C ASP A 371 -10.43 28.84 4.93
N LEU A 372 -10.34 27.53 4.73
CA LEU A 372 -9.38 26.93 3.81
C LEU A 372 -9.66 27.36 2.36
N LYS A 373 -10.93 27.34 1.94
CA LYS A 373 -11.36 27.80 0.61
C LYS A 373 -11.02 29.27 0.35
N GLU A 374 -11.04 30.12 1.37
CA GLU A 374 -10.66 31.54 1.24
C GLU A 374 -9.14 31.78 1.21
N LYS A 375 -8.35 30.93 1.88
CA LYS A 375 -6.90 31.13 2.09
C LYS A 375 -6.01 30.33 1.14
N VAL A 376 -6.56 29.43 0.34
CA VAL A 376 -5.82 28.54 -0.55
C VAL A 376 -6.10 28.91 -2.01
N SER A 377 -5.01 29.12 -2.76
CA SER A 377 -5.06 29.32 -4.22
C SER A 377 -5.13 27.98 -4.96
N GLY A 378 -5.64 27.96 -6.19
CA GLY A 378 -5.63 26.76 -7.03
C GLY A 378 -4.24 26.30 -7.47
N ASP A 379 -3.23 27.17 -7.32
CA ASP A 379 -1.81 26.87 -7.60
C ASP A 379 -1.03 26.48 -6.33
N ASP A 380 -1.68 26.44 -5.17
CA ASP A 380 -1.05 25.98 -3.93
C ASP A 380 -0.80 24.46 -3.97
N ASN A 381 0.15 24.01 -3.16
CA ASN A 381 0.37 22.60 -2.89
C ASN A 381 -0.91 21.91 -2.38
N PRO A 382 -1.04 20.58 -2.57
CA PRO A 382 -2.21 19.84 -2.12
C PRO A 382 -2.45 19.92 -0.61
N ILE A 383 -3.70 19.66 -0.23
CA ILE A 383 -4.15 19.59 1.15
C ILE A 383 -4.26 18.13 1.57
N ILE A 384 -3.80 17.82 2.79
CA ILE A 384 -4.06 16.53 3.43
C ILE A 384 -5.37 16.65 4.22
N MET A 385 -6.38 15.89 3.83
CA MET A 385 -7.56 15.63 4.66
C MET A 385 -7.30 14.41 5.53
N ILE A 386 -7.46 14.59 6.84
CA ILE A 386 -7.29 13.55 7.85
C ILE A 386 -8.65 13.23 8.41
N THR A 387 -9.05 11.97 8.36
CA THR A 387 -10.34 11.49 8.84
C THR A 387 -10.13 10.43 9.91
N GLU A 388 -10.56 10.73 11.13
CA GLU A 388 -10.49 9.81 12.28
C GLU A 388 -11.69 8.87 12.22
N MET A 389 -11.44 7.58 12.04
CA MET A 389 -12.49 6.56 11.91
C MET A 389 -13.15 6.23 13.26
N LYS A 390 -14.42 5.85 13.22
CA LYS A 390 -15.10 5.23 14.37
C LYS A 390 -14.66 3.77 14.51
N ILE A 391 -14.43 3.33 15.74
CA ILE A 391 -13.90 1.98 16.05
C ILE A 391 -14.99 1.08 16.67
N GLU A 392 -16.15 1.65 17.00
CA GLU A 392 -17.25 0.96 17.69
C GLU A 392 -18.24 0.29 16.74
#